data_AF-A0A353GEC3-F1
#
_entry.id   AF-A0A353GEC3-F1
#
_cell.length_a   1.000
_cell.length_b   1.000
_cell.length_c   1.000
_cell.angle_alpha   90.00
_cell.angle_beta   90.00
_cell.angle_gamma   90.00
#
_symmetry.space_group_name_H-M   'P 1'
#
loop_
_entity.id
_entity.type
_entity.pdbx_description
1 polymer ?
#
loop_
_entity_poly.entity_id
_entity_poly.type
_entity_poly.pdbx_seq_one_letter_code
_entity_poly.pdbx_strand_id
1 'polypeptide(L)'
;MTEPLQPVASPSPEADAPAPVLLPRPRHSRWRVFVFGAILFLSGIITGGALTFVAIQYYFKKFPPPPEKRQEYIIDWMKTNLELDPEQVTVIQGITKKRLETMRQAQNRLREQLTSMRDEVANVLTPEQQTKWNQMWQERFSKIVAQQPVAGAGTAAGGGMGKKNPQRLTSQTLPTAQPQKPGM
;
A
#
# COMPACT_ATOMS: atom_id res chain seq x y z
N MET A 1 -48.75 80.46 65.72
CA MET A 1 -47.58 80.74 64.86
C MET A 1 -46.87 79.42 64.61
N THR A 2 -46.48 79.20 63.35
CA THR A 2 -45.73 78.06 62.81
C THR A 2 -46.42 76.69 62.82
N GLU A 3 -47.29 76.50 61.84
CA GLU A 3 -47.50 75.20 61.18
C GLU A 3 -46.38 75.01 60.14
N PRO A 4 -45.71 73.84 60.11
CA PRO A 4 -45.34 73.31 58.81
C PRO A 4 -45.51 71.79 58.69
N LEU A 5 -46.25 71.42 57.64
CA LEU A 5 -45.95 70.39 56.65
C LEU A 5 -45.71 68.96 57.17
N GLN A 6 -46.82 68.21 57.28
CA GLN A 6 -46.75 66.75 57.28
C GLN A 6 -46.36 66.23 55.88
N PRO A 7 -45.47 65.24 55.80
CA PRO A 7 -45.07 64.63 54.53
C PRO A 7 -46.23 63.83 53.91
N VAL A 8 -46.46 64.13 52.64
CA VAL A 8 -47.41 63.44 51.75
C VAL A 8 -47.10 61.95 51.72
N ALA A 9 -48.06 61.14 52.18
CA ALA A 9 -48.06 59.70 51.99
C ALA A 9 -48.08 59.39 50.49
N SER A 10 -47.00 58.78 50.00
CA SER A 10 -46.97 58.20 48.65
C SER A 10 -47.88 56.97 48.60
N PRO A 11 -48.92 56.95 47.74
CA PRO A 11 -49.72 55.74 47.52
C PRO A 11 -48.89 54.70 46.76
N SER A 12 -48.85 53.48 47.28
CA SER A 12 -48.30 52.30 46.61
C SER A 12 -48.89 52.09 45.21
N PRO A 13 -48.06 51.88 44.19
CA PRO A 13 -48.49 51.33 42.92
C PRO A 13 -47.61 50.16 42.50
N GLU A 14 -48.02 48.92 42.76
CA GLU A 14 -47.53 47.69 42.08
C GLU A 14 -48.30 46.50 42.69
N ALA A 15 -49.57 46.25 42.36
CA ALA A 15 -50.12 45.97 41.03
C ALA A 15 -49.31 44.90 40.27
N ASP A 16 -49.73 43.64 40.47
CA ASP A 16 -49.77 42.60 39.45
C ASP A 16 -48.51 42.40 38.59
N ALA A 17 -47.41 41.92 39.20
CA ALA A 17 -46.47 41.10 38.44
C ALA A 17 -47.05 39.67 38.34
N PRO A 18 -47.48 39.18 37.16
CA PRO A 18 -47.91 37.80 37.03
C PRO A 18 -46.73 36.88 37.38
N ALA A 19 -46.99 35.91 38.26
CA ALA A 19 -45.99 34.94 38.71
C ALA A 19 -45.26 34.33 37.50
N PRO A 20 -43.91 34.20 37.55
CA PRO A 20 -43.15 33.67 36.43
C PRO A 20 -43.63 32.25 36.10
N VAL A 21 -44.22 32.10 34.91
CA VAL A 21 -44.66 30.82 34.38
C VAL A 21 -43.43 29.94 34.18
N LEU A 22 -43.16 29.04 35.13
CA LEU A 22 -42.09 28.05 35.01
C LEU A 22 -42.45 27.08 33.89
N LEU A 23 -41.84 27.26 32.73
CA LEU A 23 -41.98 26.32 31.63
C LEU A 23 -41.49 24.93 32.05
N PRO A 24 -42.25 23.84 31.78
CA PRO A 24 -41.84 22.50 32.13
C PRO A 24 -40.54 22.16 31.39
N ARG A 25 -39.48 21.91 32.17
CA ARG A 25 -38.16 21.55 31.64
C ARG A 25 -38.30 20.25 30.83
N PRO A 26 -38.04 20.25 29.51
CA PRO A 26 -38.23 19.06 28.70
C PRO A 26 -37.33 17.96 29.25
N ARG A 27 -37.95 16.86 29.69
CA ARG A 27 -37.26 15.67 30.19
C ARG A 27 -36.63 14.96 29.00
N HIS A 28 -35.51 15.49 28.52
CA HIS A 28 -34.75 14.89 27.42
C HIS A 28 -34.42 13.44 27.81
N SER A 29 -34.97 12.50 27.03
CA SER A 29 -34.76 11.07 27.25
C SER A 29 -33.26 10.77 27.13
N ARG A 30 -32.65 10.41 28.26
CA ARG A 30 -31.22 10.06 28.38
C ARG A 30 -30.79 9.00 27.36
N TRP A 31 -31.74 8.18 26.89
CA TRP A 31 -31.54 7.19 25.82
C TRP A 31 -31.00 7.81 24.52
N ARG A 32 -31.49 9.01 24.14
CA ARG A 32 -31.03 9.68 22.91
C ARG A 32 -29.54 10.00 22.98
N VAL A 33 -29.04 10.41 24.14
CA VAL A 33 -27.61 10.71 24.35
C VAL A 33 -26.76 9.45 24.16
N PHE A 34 -27.20 8.31 24.68
CA PHE A 34 -26.52 7.03 24.48
C PHE A 34 -26.51 6.59 23.02
N VAL A 35 -27.63 6.71 22.32
CA VAL A 35 -27.73 6.35 20.89
C VAL A 35 -26.79 7.22 20.05
N PHE A 36 -26.79 8.54 20.26
CA PHE A 36 -25.89 9.44 19.54
C PHE A 36 -24.41 9.14 19.86
N GLY A 37 -24.09 8.86 21.14
CA GLY A 37 -22.75 8.45 21.55
C GLY A 37 -22.30 7.16 20.86
N ALA A 38 -23.17 6.15 20.79
CA ALA A 38 -22.89 4.89 20.11
C ALA A 38 -22.65 5.10 18.61
N ILE A 39 -23.48 5.89 17.93
CA ILE A 39 -23.32 6.18 16.49
C ILE A 39 -21.97 6.85 16.22
N LEU A 40 -21.62 7.87 17.02
CA LEU A 40 -20.33 8.56 16.88
C LEU A 40 -19.17 7.59 17.12
N PHE A 41 -19.26 6.74 18.14
CA PHE A 41 -18.23 5.76 18.44
C PHE A 41 -18.05 4.72 17.31
N LEU A 42 -19.15 4.16 16.80
CA LEU A 42 -19.09 3.23 15.65
C LEU A 42 -18.51 3.93 14.41
N SER A 43 -18.88 5.18 14.15
CA SER A 43 -18.32 5.94 13.03
C SER A 43 -16.79 6.11 13.16
N GLY A 44 -16.31 6.31 14.39
CA GLY A 44 -14.89 6.40 14.70
C GLY A 44 -14.16 5.08 14.46
N ILE A 45 -14.73 3.95 14.88
CA ILE A 45 -14.15 2.62 14.63
C ILE A 45 -14.05 2.33 13.14
N ILE A 46 -15.12 2.61 12.38
CA ILE A 46 -15.14 2.35 10.94
C ILE A 46 -14.08 3.22 10.25
N THR A 47 -14.01 4.51 10.60
CA THR A 47 -13.05 5.45 9.99
C THR A 47 -11.61 5.10 10.37
N GLY A 48 -11.35 4.83 11.65
CA GLY A 48 -10.03 4.42 12.14
C GLY A 48 -9.59 3.09 11.55
N GLY A 49 -10.47 2.09 11.53
CA GLY A 49 -10.22 0.78 10.95
C GLY A 49 -9.92 0.86 9.45
N ALA A 50 -10.69 1.63 8.69
CA ALA A 50 -10.44 1.86 7.28
C ALA A 50 -9.08 2.54 7.04
N LEU A 51 -8.75 3.56 7.82
CA LEU A 51 -7.47 4.26 7.72
C LEU A 51 -6.29 3.34 8.02
N THR A 52 -6.36 2.56 9.10
CA THR A 52 -5.32 1.58 9.47
C THR A 52 -5.17 0.52 8.39
N PHE A 53 -6.28 0.00 7.85
CA PHE A 53 -6.22 -1.00 6.78
C PHE A 53 -5.56 -0.45 5.51
N VAL A 54 -5.89 0.78 5.11
CA VAL A 54 -5.26 1.45 3.97
C VAL A 54 -3.77 1.72 4.22
N ALA A 55 -3.39 2.15 5.42
CA ALA A 55 -2.00 2.38 5.80
C ALA A 55 -1.18 1.09 5.77
N ILE A 56 -1.72 0.00 6.30
CA ILE A 56 -1.11 -1.34 6.26
C ILE A 56 -0.91 -1.78 4.81
N GLN A 57 -1.96 -1.71 3.98
CA GLN A 57 -1.88 -2.03 2.55
C GLN A 57 -0.82 -1.20 1.82
N TYR A 58 -0.73 0.10 2.13
CA TYR A 58 0.27 0.99 1.57
C TYR A 58 1.69 0.59 1.98
N TYR A 59 1.91 0.28 3.25
CA TYR A 59 3.21 -0.12 3.78
C TYR A 59 3.70 -1.44 3.17
N PHE A 60 2.83 -2.46 3.12
CA PHE A 60 3.14 -3.75 2.49
C PHE A 60 3.39 -3.65 0.97
N LYS A 61 2.70 -2.74 0.27
CA LYS A 61 2.92 -2.52 -1.16
C LYS A 61 4.19 -1.72 -1.47
N LYS A 62 4.59 -0.79 -0.60
CA LYS A 62 5.74 0.10 -0.83
C LYS A 62 7.08 -0.50 -0.39
N PHE A 63 7.05 -1.40 0.58
CA PHE A 63 8.23 -2.11 1.05
C PHE A 63 8.04 -3.64 0.96
N PRO A 64 7.81 -4.21 -0.24
CA PRO A 64 7.88 -5.66 -0.37
C PRO A 64 9.31 -6.07 -0.01
N PRO A 65 9.53 -6.90 1.02
CA PRO A 65 10.86 -7.41 1.29
C PRO A 65 11.38 -8.08 0.00
N PRO A 66 12.64 -7.82 -0.39
CA PRO A 66 13.27 -8.49 -1.52
C PRO A 66 12.98 -9.99 -1.45
N PRO A 67 12.67 -10.66 -2.58
CA PRO A 67 12.28 -12.07 -2.57
C PRO A 67 13.31 -12.95 -1.85
N GLU A 68 14.58 -12.56 -1.87
CA GLU A 68 15.68 -13.20 -1.16
C GLU A 68 15.58 -13.02 0.37
N LYS A 69 15.22 -11.83 0.85
CA LYS A 69 15.10 -11.53 2.29
C LYS A 69 13.77 -11.98 2.91
N ARG A 70 12.78 -12.36 2.09
CA ARG A 70 11.49 -12.86 2.59
C ARG A 70 11.64 -14.11 3.43
N GLN A 71 12.51 -15.03 3.02
CA GLN A 71 12.76 -16.25 3.77
C GLN A 71 13.36 -15.92 5.13
N GLU A 72 14.40 -15.09 5.16
CA GLU A 72 15.07 -14.65 6.38
C GLU A 72 14.10 -13.99 7.34
N TYR A 73 13.26 -13.06 6.85
CA TYR A 73 12.27 -12.37 7.67
C TYR A 73 11.23 -13.32 8.31
N ILE A 74 10.72 -14.28 7.53
CA ILE A 74 9.74 -15.26 8.06
C ILE A 74 10.40 -16.12 9.15
N ILE A 75 11.63 -16.58 8.93
CA ILE A 75 12.36 -17.39 9.91
C ILE A 75 12.71 -16.58 11.15
N ASP A 76 13.17 -15.34 10.99
CA ASP A 76 13.52 -14.46 12.10
C ASP A 76 12.30 -14.12 12.97
N TRP A 77 11.16 -13.84 12.33
CA TRP A 77 9.88 -13.68 13.00
C TRP A 77 9.46 -14.96 13.75
N MET A 78 9.59 -16.14 13.13
CA MET A 78 9.27 -17.41 13.81
C MET A 78 10.23 -17.71 14.97
N LYS A 79 11.53 -17.43 14.83
CA LYS A 79 12.51 -17.58 15.92
C LYS A 79 12.13 -16.71 17.12
N THR A 80 11.80 -15.45 16.87
CA THR A 80 11.49 -14.47 17.92
C THR A 80 10.20 -14.79 18.66
N ASN A 81 9.18 -15.32 17.96
CA ASN A 81 7.86 -15.55 18.55
C ASN A 81 7.65 -16.97 19.09
N LEU A 82 8.39 -17.98 18.60
CA LEU A 82 8.20 -19.39 18.97
C LEU A 82 9.39 -19.98 19.74
N GLU A 83 10.43 -19.18 20.03
CA GLU A 83 11.64 -19.63 20.76
C GLU A 83 12.25 -20.92 20.16
N LEU A 84 12.37 -20.95 18.83
CA LEU A 84 12.80 -22.15 18.10
C LEU A 84 14.26 -22.52 18.38
N ASP A 85 14.50 -23.82 18.57
CA ASP A 85 15.84 -24.39 18.70
C ASP A 85 16.63 -24.32 17.36
N PRO A 86 17.98 -24.20 17.37
CA PRO A 86 18.78 -24.12 16.15
C PRO A 86 18.60 -25.30 15.18
N GLU A 87 18.32 -26.50 15.69
CA GLU A 87 18.04 -27.66 14.84
C GLU A 87 16.69 -27.51 14.11
N GLN A 88 15.65 -27.07 14.83
CA GLN A 88 14.32 -26.81 14.27
C GLN A 88 14.36 -25.71 13.20
N VAL A 89 15.16 -24.67 13.44
CA VAL A 89 15.38 -23.58 12.47
C VAL A 89 15.91 -24.12 11.15
N THR A 90 16.90 -25.02 11.19
CA THR A 90 17.49 -25.63 9.99
C THR A 90 16.45 -26.42 9.19
N VAL A 91 15.61 -27.18 9.89
CA VAL A 91 14.53 -27.96 9.26
C VAL A 91 13.49 -27.04 8.60
N ILE A 92 13.04 -26.01 9.33
CA ILE A 92 12.04 -25.05 8.83
C ILE A 92 12.62 -24.24 7.65
N GLN A 93 13.90 -23.90 7.68
CA GLN A 93 14.62 -23.27 6.57
C GLN A 93 14.54 -24.12 5.30
N GLY A 94 14.81 -25.42 5.40
CA GLY A 94 14.72 -26.35 4.27
C GLY A 94 13.32 -26.43 3.68
N ILE A 95 12.30 -26.56 4.53
CA ILE A 95 10.89 -26.60 4.11
C ILE A 95 10.49 -25.29 3.41
N THR A 96 10.81 -24.16 4.02
CA THR A 96 10.46 -22.83 3.51
C THR A 96 11.12 -22.57 2.16
N LYS A 97 12.41 -22.90 2.02
CA LYS A 97 13.15 -22.77 0.75
C LYS A 97 12.49 -23.57 -0.37
N LYS A 98 12.17 -24.84 -0.11
CA LYS A 98 11.52 -25.73 -1.09
C LYS A 98 10.13 -25.21 -1.51
N ARG A 99 9.36 -24.68 -0.56
CA ARG A 99 8.04 -24.10 -0.84
C ARG A 99 8.12 -22.80 -1.64
N LEU A 100 9.06 -21.92 -1.32
CA LEU A 100 9.32 -20.69 -2.08
C LEU A 100 9.73 -20.98 -3.51
N GLU A 101 10.57 -21.99 -3.73
CA GLU A 101 10.97 -22.42 -5.07
C GLU A 101 9.77 -22.96 -5.86
N THR A 102 8.93 -23.79 -5.24
CA THR A 102 7.69 -24.29 -5.86
C THR A 102 6.75 -23.14 -6.23
N MET A 103 6.59 -22.15 -5.35
CA MET A 103 5.81 -20.94 -5.63
C MET A 103 6.38 -20.13 -6.80
N ARG A 104 7.71 -19.99 -6.87
CA ARG A 104 8.38 -19.30 -7.99
C ARG A 104 8.13 -20.00 -9.31
N GLN A 105 8.20 -21.33 -9.35
CA GLN A 105 7.88 -22.10 -10.54
C GLN A 105 6.40 -21.95 -10.94
N ALA A 106 5.48 -22.00 -9.98
CA ALA A 106 4.05 -21.79 -10.24
C ALA A 106 3.77 -20.38 -10.78
N GLN A 107 4.44 -19.35 -10.25
CA GLN A 107 4.33 -17.98 -10.76
C GLN A 107 4.85 -17.86 -12.20
N ASN A 108 5.94 -18.54 -12.53
CA ASN A 108 6.45 -18.55 -13.91
C ASN A 108 5.46 -19.22 -14.87
N ARG A 109 4.92 -20.39 -14.51
CA ARG A 109 3.89 -21.06 -15.32
C ARG A 109 2.64 -20.21 -15.51
N LEU A 110 2.18 -19.55 -14.44
CA LEU A 110 1.02 -18.64 -14.53
C LEU A 110 1.32 -17.47 -15.46
N ARG A 111 2.53 -16.89 -15.42
CA ARG A 111 2.94 -15.82 -16.34
C ARG A 111 2.97 -16.27 -17.79
N GLU A 112 3.48 -17.48 -18.06
CA GLU A 112 3.48 -18.07 -19.39
C GLU A 112 2.05 -18.25 -19.92
N GLN A 113 1.16 -18.81 -19.10
CA GLN A 113 -0.26 -18.97 -19.45
C GLN A 113 -0.95 -17.63 -19.72
N LEU A 114 -0.69 -16.61 -18.89
CA LEU A 114 -1.24 -15.27 -19.10
C LEU A 114 -0.72 -14.63 -20.39
N THR A 115 0.55 -14.88 -20.75
CA THR A 115 1.13 -14.39 -22.01
C THR A 115 0.51 -15.10 -23.21
N SER A 116 0.36 -16.43 -23.15
CA SER A 116 -0.33 -17.21 -24.19
C SER A 116 -1.75 -16.71 -24.40
N MET A 117 -2.51 -16.55 -23.33
CA MET A 117 -3.88 -16.04 -23.38
C MET A 117 -3.93 -14.63 -24.00
N ARG A 118 -2.99 -13.74 -23.64
CA ARG A 118 -2.89 -12.41 -24.25
C ARG A 118 -2.73 -12.51 -25.78
N ASP A 119 -1.85 -13.40 -26.24
CA ASP A 119 -1.52 -13.55 -27.66
C ASP A 119 -2.68 -14.20 -28.44
N GLU A 120 -3.33 -15.21 -27.85
CA GLU A 120 -4.53 -15.83 -28.40
C GLU A 120 -5.67 -14.81 -28.57
N VAL A 121 -5.90 -13.98 -27.54
CA VAL A 121 -6.90 -12.89 -27.62
C VAL A 121 -6.47 -11.84 -28.65
N ALA A 122 -5.19 -11.50 -28.72
CA ALA A 122 -4.68 -10.52 -29.69
C ALA A 122 -4.92 -10.96 -31.15
N ASN A 123 -4.87 -12.27 -31.44
CA ASN A 123 -5.03 -12.82 -32.78
C ASN A 123 -6.46 -12.76 -33.32
N VAL A 124 -7.47 -12.62 -32.46
CA VAL A 124 -8.89 -12.50 -32.88
C VAL A 124 -9.35 -11.05 -33.00
N LEU A 125 -8.49 -10.10 -32.65
CA LEU A 125 -8.81 -8.67 -32.65
C LEU A 125 -8.39 -8.00 -33.96
N THR A 126 -9.06 -6.88 -34.29
CA THR A 126 -8.59 -6.02 -35.38
C THR A 126 -7.28 -5.32 -35.00
N PRO A 127 -6.48 -4.83 -35.96
CA PRO A 127 -5.20 -4.17 -35.66
C PRO A 127 -5.31 -2.98 -34.67
N GLU A 128 -6.39 -2.19 -34.78
CA GLU A 128 -6.67 -1.09 -33.85
C GLU A 128 -7.01 -1.60 -32.43
N GLN A 129 -7.82 -2.65 -32.34
CA GLN A 129 -8.18 -3.28 -31.07
C GLN A 129 -6.98 -3.96 -30.41
N GLN A 130 -6.09 -4.58 -31.19
CA GLN A 130 -4.87 -5.20 -30.72
C GLN A 130 -3.93 -4.17 -30.07
N THR A 131 -3.80 -2.99 -30.67
CA THR A 131 -3.00 -1.88 -30.11
C THR A 131 -3.55 -1.45 -28.75
N LYS A 132 -4.87 -1.25 -28.66
CA LYS A 132 -5.54 -0.89 -27.41
C LYS A 132 -5.45 -2.00 -26.35
N TRP A 133 -5.58 -3.26 -26.77
CA TRP A 133 -5.41 -4.43 -25.91
C TRP A 133 -4.01 -4.48 -25.30
N ASN A 134 -2.97 -4.30 -26.11
CA ASN A 134 -1.58 -4.30 -25.67
C ASN A 134 -1.30 -3.17 -24.67
N GLN A 135 -1.85 -1.97 -24.89
CA GLN A 135 -1.75 -0.85 -23.95
C GLN A 135 -2.40 -1.18 -22.59
N MET A 136 -3.65 -1.65 -22.60
CA MET A 136 -4.35 -2.05 -21.36
C MET A 136 -3.62 -3.17 -20.63
N TRP A 137 -3.03 -4.12 -21.37
CA TRP A 137 -2.25 -5.21 -20.79
C TRP A 137 -0.98 -4.68 -20.13
N GLN A 138 -0.24 -3.79 -20.78
CA GLN A 138 0.95 -3.17 -20.18
C GLN A 138 0.59 -2.36 -18.93
N GLU A 139 -0.47 -1.56 -18.94
CA GLU A 139 -0.87 -0.78 -17.77
C GLU A 139 -1.23 -1.66 -16.57
N ARG A 140 -2.02 -2.73 -16.80
CA ARG A 140 -2.51 -3.59 -15.72
C ARG A 140 -1.52 -4.65 -15.28
N PHE A 141 -0.72 -5.18 -16.20
CA PHE A 141 0.18 -6.32 -15.95
C PHE A 141 1.66 -5.98 -16.03
N SER A 142 2.07 -4.71 -16.28
CA SER A 142 3.48 -4.29 -16.22
C SER A 142 4.16 -4.73 -14.93
N LYS A 143 3.51 -4.63 -13.77
CA LYS A 143 4.11 -5.03 -12.50
C LYS A 143 4.34 -6.55 -12.37
N ILE A 144 3.59 -7.36 -13.13
CA ILE A 144 3.66 -8.81 -13.11
C ILE A 144 4.63 -9.33 -14.20
N VAL A 145 4.69 -8.62 -15.34
CA VAL A 145 5.36 -9.03 -16.59
C VAL A 145 6.69 -8.30 -16.83
N ALA A 146 6.94 -7.11 -16.26
CA ALA A 146 8.13 -6.28 -16.51
C ALA A 146 9.49 -6.86 -16.05
N GLN A 147 9.55 -8.15 -15.71
CA GLN A 147 10.80 -8.87 -15.46
C GLN A 147 11.26 -9.73 -16.64
N GLN A 148 10.56 -9.72 -17.79
CA GLN A 148 11.13 -10.24 -19.04
C GLN A 148 11.51 -9.09 -19.98
N PRO A 149 12.77 -8.99 -20.43
CA PRO A 149 13.04 -8.32 -21.69
C PRO A 149 12.31 -9.10 -22.78
N VAL A 150 11.36 -8.46 -23.46
CA VAL A 150 10.65 -9.03 -24.62
C VAL A 150 11.65 -9.26 -25.75
N ALA A 151 12.34 -10.39 -25.70
CA ALA A 151 13.11 -10.94 -26.81
C ALA A 151 12.09 -11.46 -27.83
N GLY A 152 11.64 -10.59 -28.74
CA GLY A 152 10.68 -11.00 -29.75
C GLY A 152 9.96 -9.90 -30.53
N ALA A 153 10.11 -8.63 -30.18
CA ALA A 153 9.62 -7.54 -31.03
C ALA A 153 10.62 -7.21 -32.16
N GLY A 154 10.89 -8.18 -33.03
CA GLY A 154 11.09 -7.86 -34.46
C GLY A 154 9.69 -7.61 -35.02
N THR A 155 9.39 -6.50 -35.68
CA THR A 155 9.88 -6.22 -37.02
C THR A 155 9.53 -4.76 -37.39
N ALA A 156 10.44 -4.10 -38.11
CA ALA A 156 10.19 -3.00 -39.08
C ALA A 156 9.70 -1.61 -38.59
N ALA A 157 10.65 -0.77 -38.16
CA ALA A 157 10.76 0.65 -38.52
C ALA A 157 12.23 1.04 -38.24
N GLY A 158 13.10 1.36 -39.21
CA GLY A 158 12.92 2.35 -40.25
C GLY A 158 13.41 3.70 -39.73
N GLY A 159 14.69 4.02 -39.95
CA GLY A 159 15.33 5.31 -39.58
C GLY A 159 16.36 5.12 -38.46
N GLY A 160 17.66 5.07 -38.69
CA GLY A 160 18.43 5.99 -39.52
C GLY A 160 18.94 7.14 -38.64
N MET A 161 20.06 6.95 -37.95
CA MET A 161 20.99 8.04 -37.64
C MET A 161 22.32 7.46 -37.18
N GLY A 162 23.27 7.39 -38.12
CA GLY A 162 24.65 7.12 -37.80
C GLY A 162 25.24 8.20 -36.91
N LYS A 163 25.87 7.77 -35.81
CA LYS A 163 27.00 8.50 -35.24
C LYS A 163 28.19 7.56 -35.16
N LYS A 164 29.10 7.81 -36.09
CA LYS A 164 30.45 7.27 -36.17
C LYS A 164 31.13 7.49 -34.81
N ASN A 165 31.67 6.42 -34.22
CA ASN A 165 32.65 6.52 -33.14
C ASN A 165 34.00 6.05 -33.67
N PRO A 166 34.87 6.94 -34.18
CA PRO A 166 36.25 6.63 -34.46
C PRO A 166 37.09 7.07 -33.27
N GLN A 167 37.35 6.18 -32.31
CA GLN A 167 38.54 6.19 -31.46
C GLN A 167 38.45 5.10 -30.38
N ARG A 168 39.12 3.98 -30.63
CA ARG A 168 39.90 3.23 -29.64
C ARG A 168 40.79 2.23 -30.38
N LEU A 169 41.74 2.79 -31.11
CA LEU A 169 43.01 2.12 -31.42
C LEU A 169 43.90 2.21 -30.19
N THR A 170 44.63 1.12 -29.94
CA THR A 170 45.77 0.94 -29.01
C THR A 170 45.42 1.04 -27.51
N SER A 171 45.76 0.09 -26.63
CA SER A 171 47.04 -0.60 -26.51
C SER A 171 46.86 -2.04 -26.04
N GLN A 172 47.32 -2.94 -26.89
CA GLN A 172 47.69 -4.31 -26.58
C GLN A 172 49.04 -4.24 -25.84
N THR A 173 49.11 -4.66 -24.58
CA THR A 173 50.38 -4.85 -23.87
C THR A 173 50.42 -6.21 -23.20
N LEU A 174 51.32 -7.02 -23.74
CA LEU A 174 51.88 -8.34 -23.40
C LEU A 174 51.56 -8.99 -22.03
N PRO A 175 51.36 -10.33 -22.01
CA PRO A 175 51.46 -11.15 -20.81
C PRO A 175 52.94 -11.41 -20.44
N THR A 176 53.32 -11.06 -19.22
CA THR A 176 54.62 -11.45 -18.63
C THR A 176 54.56 -12.91 -18.20
N ALA A 177 55.45 -13.71 -18.79
CA ALA A 177 55.69 -15.11 -18.48
C ALA A 177 56.22 -15.29 -17.04
N GLN A 178 55.63 -16.23 -16.29
CA GLN A 178 56.21 -16.75 -15.04
C GLN A 178 57.18 -17.91 -15.35
N PRO A 179 58.39 -17.92 -14.75
CA PRO A 179 59.33 -19.01 -14.89
C PRO A 179 58.94 -20.22 -14.02
N GLN A 180 58.94 -21.40 -14.64
CA GLN A 180 58.78 -22.71 -14.00
C GLN A 180 59.98 -23.00 -13.08
N LYS A 181 59.69 -23.52 -11.87
CA LYS A 181 60.69 -24.16 -11.00
C LYS A 181 60.83 -25.65 -11.38
N PRO A 182 62.05 -26.18 -11.59
CA PRO A 182 62.28 -27.61 -11.69
C PRO A 182 62.34 -28.22 -10.27
N GLY A 183 61.45 -29.17 -9.98
CA GLY A 183 61.53 -30.03 -8.80
C GLY A 183 62.29 -31.31 -9.17
N MET A 184 63.36 -31.56 -8.42
CA MET A 184 63.98 -32.88 -8.25
C MET A 184 63.14 -33.73 -7.31
#